data_AF-A0A946QPM5-F1
#
_entry.id   AF-A0A946QPM5-F1
#
_cell.length_a   1.000
_cell.length_b   1.000
_cell.length_c   1.000
_cell.angle_alpha   90.00
_cell.angle_beta   90.00
_cell.angle_gamma   90.00
#
_symmetry.space_group_name_H-M   'P 1'
#
loop_
_entity.id
_entity.type
_entity.pdbx_description
1 polymer ?
#
loop_
_entity_poly.entity_id
_entity_poly.type
_entity_poly.pdbx_seq_one_letter_code
_entity_poly.pdbx_strand_id
1 'polypeptide(L)'
;GHSGKQCVDCHLGTTSEASSDCISCHQTNYNEAENHLAQNYPFDCLQCHNTSNWEETTFDHNASNFPLTGAHIATECAACHTEGYTGTPTLCSACHTDNYNNTQNPSHTAAGISTDCETCHGTSAWAPSTFDHTATTGFELTNGHSGKQCVDCHLGTTTEASSDCISCHQTNYNEAKDHVLLSFPFDCLQCHNTSDWAEATFDHNTTNFPLTGAHVATECIACHADGYAGTTTLCSGCHLTDYNGTLNPNHLALGISINCEDCHTTNPGWEPALFPNHQDYYALNGAHLTVANDCFLCHAGDYNNTQNTCFACHTTDYNNTTNPAHAPAQFSTDCESCHTEIAWAPSTFDHDNQYFPIYSGEHQGEWTLCSECHTEPSNYSVFSCILCHEHNLTDMADEHSDVTDYVYNSTSCLACHPTGTASDD
;
A
#
# COMPACT_ATOMS: atom_id res chain seq x y z
N GLY A 1 23.36 80.10 12.59
CA GLY A 1 23.51 81.17 13.61
C GLY A 1 24.90 81.77 13.77
N HIS A 2 25.98 81.13 13.29
CA HIS A 2 27.37 81.55 13.63
C HIS A 2 28.08 82.40 12.56
N SER A 3 27.39 82.76 11.48
CA SER A 3 27.96 83.61 10.43
C SER A 3 28.26 85.00 10.99
N GLY A 4 29.52 85.42 10.94
CA GLY A 4 29.98 86.72 11.42
C GLY A 4 30.51 86.76 12.86
N LYS A 5 30.61 85.62 13.55
CA LYS A 5 31.30 85.52 14.84
C LYS A 5 32.82 85.68 14.67
N GLN A 6 33.46 86.39 15.59
CA GLN A 6 34.90 86.63 15.61
C GLN A 6 35.61 85.59 16.48
N CYS A 7 36.92 85.39 16.28
CA CYS A 7 37.68 84.39 17.05
C CYS A 7 37.57 84.61 18.57
N VAL A 8 37.48 85.86 19.02
CA VAL A 8 37.31 86.22 20.43
C VAL A 8 35.98 85.74 21.04
N ASP A 9 34.97 85.47 20.21
CA ASP A 9 33.66 84.99 20.66
C ASP A 9 33.67 83.50 21.04
N CYS A 10 34.69 82.74 20.59
CA CYS A 10 34.81 81.29 20.83
C CYS A 10 36.06 80.92 21.66
N HIS A 11 37.08 81.77 21.69
CA HIS A 11 38.34 81.55 22.41
C HIS A 11 38.39 82.36 23.72
N LEU A 12 37.86 81.76 24.80
CA LEU A 12 37.79 82.39 26.13
C LEU A 12 39.15 82.37 26.84
N GLY A 13 40.02 83.33 26.53
CA GLY A 13 41.21 83.66 27.33
C GLY A 13 42.57 83.30 26.71
N THR A 14 42.65 82.31 25.81
CA THR A 14 43.87 81.98 25.04
C THR A 14 43.54 81.58 23.59
N THR A 15 44.49 81.73 22.66
CA THR A 15 44.28 81.39 21.23
C THR A 15 44.28 79.89 20.94
N SER A 16 44.47 79.03 21.96
CA SER A 16 44.58 77.57 21.82
C SER A 16 43.43 76.78 22.46
N GLU A 17 42.58 77.42 23.27
CA GLU A 17 41.50 76.76 24.00
C GLU A 17 40.15 77.30 23.52
N ALA A 18 39.55 76.63 22.53
CA ALA A 18 38.12 76.70 22.26
C ALA A 18 37.58 75.27 22.30
N SER A 19 36.55 75.04 23.12
CA SER A 19 35.85 73.76 23.09
C SER A 19 34.96 73.70 21.86
N SER A 20 34.94 72.54 21.20
CA SER A 20 34.01 72.26 20.11
C SER A 20 32.60 71.92 20.61
N ASP A 21 32.43 71.74 21.91
CA ASP A 21 31.16 71.33 22.49
C ASP A 21 30.23 72.54 22.60
N CYS A 22 29.04 72.42 22.00
CA CYS A 22 28.04 73.49 21.97
C CYS A 22 27.73 74.05 23.37
N ILE A 23 27.62 73.16 24.37
CA ILE A 23 27.27 73.53 25.75
C ILE A 23 28.29 74.46 26.40
N SER A 24 29.57 74.38 26.02
CA SER A 24 30.64 75.19 26.62
C SER A 24 30.45 76.70 26.39
N CYS A 25 29.81 77.07 25.28
CA CYS A 25 29.45 78.45 24.95
C CYS A 25 27.96 78.75 25.17
N HIS A 26 27.10 77.73 25.09
CA HIS A 26 25.64 77.86 25.14
C HIS A 26 25.02 77.37 26.45
N GLN A 27 25.79 77.28 27.55
CA GLN A 27 25.28 76.85 28.85
C GLN A 27 24.08 77.66 29.32
N THR A 28 24.12 79.00 29.18
CA THR A 28 22.99 79.87 29.53
C THR A 28 21.78 79.58 28.66
N ASN A 29 21.96 79.47 27.34
CA ASN A 29 20.89 79.11 26.41
C ASN A 29 20.25 77.76 26.76
N TYR A 30 21.07 76.76 27.08
CA TYR A 30 20.60 75.44 27.53
C TYR A 30 19.79 75.54 28.83
N ASN A 31 20.26 76.34 29.80
CA ASN A 31 19.59 76.47 31.08
C ASN A 31 18.26 77.24 30.99
N GLU A 32 18.17 78.20 30.07
CA GLU A 32 16.98 79.02 29.83
C GLU A 32 15.99 78.38 28.86
N ALA A 33 16.44 77.41 28.04
CA ALA A 33 15.59 76.68 27.12
C ALA A 33 14.50 75.91 27.87
N GLU A 34 13.28 75.98 27.34
CA GLU A 34 12.10 75.44 27.99
C GLU A 34 12.30 73.94 28.33
N ASN A 35 12.11 73.62 29.61
CA ASN A 35 12.18 72.27 30.17
C ASN A 35 13.51 71.50 29.99
N HIS A 36 14.58 72.10 29.44
CA HIS A 36 15.84 71.40 29.18
C HIS A 36 16.51 70.87 30.46
N LEU A 37 16.65 71.74 31.46
CA LEU A 37 17.14 71.38 32.80
C LEU A 37 16.16 70.46 33.54
N ALA A 38 14.86 70.69 33.40
CA ALA A 38 13.83 69.96 34.15
C ALA A 38 13.64 68.52 33.66
N GLN A 39 13.87 68.25 32.36
CA GLN A 39 13.72 66.93 31.75
C GLN A 39 15.07 66.26 31.42
N ASN A 40 16.18 66.80 31.90
CA ASN A 40 17.53 66.25 31.72
C ASN A 40 17.87 65.96 30.25
N TYR A 41 17.71 66.96 29.37
CA TYR A 41 18.11 66.81 27.98
C TYR A 41 19.64 66.54 27.84
N PRO A 42 20.08 65.81 26.81
CA PRO A 42 21.50 65.59 26.57
C PRO A 42 22.21 66.87 26.09
N PHE A 43 23.51 66.98 26.37
CA PHE A 43 24.34 68.10 25.92
C PHE A 43 24.83 67.98 24.46
N ASP A 44 24.53 66.88 23.78
CA ASP A 44 24.78 66.72 22.34
C ASP A 44 23.68 67.41 21.53
N CYS A 45 23.75 68.74 21.47
CA CYS A 45 22.68 69.57 20.92
C CYS A 45 22.35 69.25 19.45
N LEU A 46 23.32 68.74 18.68
CA LEU A 46 23.17 68.46 17.26
C LEU A 46 22.32 67.22 16.96
N GLN A 47 21.91 66.45 17.99
CA GLN A 47 20.95 65.35 17.81
C GLN A 47 19.53 65.85 17.54
N CYS A 48 19.18 67.05 18.02
CA CYS A 48 17.85 67.62 17.88
C CYS A 48 17.87 68.94 17.11
N HIS A 49 18.95 69.72 17.21
CA HIS A 49 19.03 71.06 16.64
C HIS A 49 19.97 71.12 15.45
N ASN A 50 19.62 71.96 14.47
CA ASN A 50 20.49 72.26 13.34
C ASN A 50 21.11 73.67 13.48
N THR A 51 22.40 73.81 13.18
CA THR A 51 23.11 75.10 13.20
C THR A 51 22.57 76.14 12.19
N SER A 52 21.85 75.71 11.15
CA SER A 52 21.20 76.58 10.17
C SER A 52 19.76 76.95 10.53
N ASN A 53 19.05 76.10 11.29
CA ASN A 53 17.69 76.36 11.75
C ASN A 53 17.50 75.81 13.18
N TRP A 54 17.91 76.60 14.18
CA TRP A 54 18.02 76.12 15.57
C TRP A 54 16.67 75.91 16.26
N GLU A 55 15.65 76.70 15.88
CA GLU A 55 14.31 76.61 16.45
C GLU A 55 13.52 75.40 15.95
N GLU A 56 13.92 74.82 14.81
CA GLU A 56 13.34 73.58 14.29
C GLU A 56 14.05 72.39 14.92
N THR A 57 13.31 71.61 15.70
CA THR A 57 13.82 70.39 16.32
C THR A 57 13.46 69.18 15.46
N THR A 58 14.47 68.43 15.05
CA THR A 58 14.29 67.15 14.36
C THR A 58 15.11 66.09 15.08
N PHE A 59 14.45 65.09 15.66
CA PHE A 59 15.09 63.93 16.27
C PHE A 59 14.64 62.67 15.53
N ASP A 60 15.58 61.84 15.09
CA ASP A 60 15.30 60.57 14.39
C ASP A 60 15.57 59.39 15.31
N HIS A 61 14.50 58.76 15.80
CA HIS A 61 14.60 57.55 16.62
C HIS A 61 15.26 56.38 15.88
N ASN A 62 15.24 56.32 14.55
CA ASN A 62 15.90 55.25 13.80
C ASN A 62 17.43 55.29 13.92
N ALA A 63 17.99 56.44 14.30
CA ALA A 63 19.41 56.59 14.58
C ALA A 63 19.78 56.22 16.04
N SER A 64 18.80 55.91 16.88
CA SER A 64 18.99 55.51 18.27
C SER A 64 19.11 53.98 18.43
N ASN A 65 19.51 53.54 19.62
CA ASN A 65 19.52 52.11 19.97
C ASN A 65 18.11 51.51 20.14
N PHE A 66 17.06 52.33 20.05
CA PHE A 66 15.68 51.89 20.11
C PHE A 66 14.85 52.54 18.99
N PRO A 67 14.94 52.01 17.76
CA PRO A 67 14.11 52.45 16.65
C PRO A 67 12.62 52.22 16.94
N LEU A 68 11.81 53.27 16.79
CA LEU A 68 10.36 53.14 16.95
C LEU A 68 9.78 52.41 15.74
N THR A 69 9.03 51.35 16.00
CA THR A 69 8.35 50.54 14.97
C THR A 69 6.88 50.36 15.29
N GLY A 70 6.07 50.12 14.26
CA GLY A 70 4.65 49.87 14.40
C GLY A 70 3.91 51.02 15.08
N ALA A 71 3.06 50.71 16.07
CA ALA A 71 2.24 51.68 16.78
C ALA A 71 3.07 52.72 17.57
N HIS A 72 4.31 52.39 17.94
CA HIS A 72 5.18 53.29 18.72
C HIS A 72 5.65 54.51 17.92
N ILE A 73 5.58 54.48 16.58
CA ILE A 73 6.00 55.60 15.72
C ILE A 73 5.15 56.86 15.98
N ALA A 74 3.88 56.68 16.36
CA ALA A 74 2.94 57.78 16.59
C ALA A 74 2.89 58.23 18.07
N THR A 75 3.74 57.66 18.94
CA THR A 75 3.74 57.96 20.37
C THR A 75 4.44 59.28 20.67
N GLU A 76 3.85 60.09 21.55
CA GLU A 76 4.47 61.33 22.02
C GLU A 76 5.70 61.06 22.90
N CYS A 77 6.75 61.88 22.79
CA CYS A 77 8.01 61.68 23.52
C CYS A 77 7.81 61.51 25.04
N ALA A 78 6.91 62.31 25.63
CA ALA A 78 6.64 62.31 27.07
C ALA A 78 6.00 61.00 27.57
N ALA A 79 5.39 60.19 26.69
CA ALA A 79 4.81 58.90 27.08
C ALA A 79 5.90 57.85 27.39
N CYS A 80 7.09 57.99 26.82
CA CYS A 80 8.24 57.10 27.09
C CYS A 80 9.24 57.75 28.05
N HIS A 81 9.49 59.05 27.91
CA HIS A 81 10.49 59.79 28.67
C HIS A 81 9.91 60.40 29.97
N THR A 82 9.28 59.55 30.79
CA THR A 82 8.58 59.99 32.02
C THR A 82 9.51 60.49 33.12
N GLU A 83 10.76 60.02 33.15
CA GLU A 83 11.81 60.44 34.09
C GLU A 83 12.91 61.28 33.42
N GLY A 84 12.64 61.82 32.22
CA GLY A 84 13.58 62.55 31.37
C GLY A 84 14.11 61.73 30.18
N TYR A 85 15.03 62.32 29.42
CA TYR A 85 15.49 61.77 28.13
C TYR A 85 16.73 60.87 28.21
N THR A 86 17.27 60.66 29.40
CA THR A 86 18.43 59.77 29.63
C THR A 86 18.01 58.52 30.38
N GLY A 87 18.48 57.35 29.95
CA GLY A 87 18.28 56.08 30.66
C GLY A 87 16.89 55.47 30.53
N THR A 88 16.08 55.93 29.57
CA THR A 88 14.77 55.35 29.28
C THR A 88 14.89 53.86 28.95
N PRO A 89 14.17 52.97 29.66
CA PRO A 89 14.23 51.54 29.41
C PRO A 89 13.80 51.17 28.00
N THR A 90 14.46 50.16 27.42
CA THR A 90 14.18 49.65 26.07
C THR A 90 13.49 48.28 26.07
N LEU A 91 13.28 47.69 27.24
CA LEU A 91 12.60 46.40 27.38
C LEU A 91 11.09 46.61 27.39
N CYS A 92 10.36 45.83 26.61
CA CYS A 92 8.89 45.86 26.53
C CYS A 92 8.23 45.81 27.91
N SER A 93 8.69 44.88 28.76
CA SER A 93 8.16 44.68 30.11
C SER A 93 8.37 45.88 31.03
N ALA A 94 9.38 46.71 30.82
CA ALA A 94 9.63 47.88 31.67
C ALA A 94 8.49 48.92 31.60
N CYS A 95 7.81 49.02 30.45
CA CYS A 95 6.67 49.91 30.26
C CYS A 95 5.33 49.17 30.30
N HIS A 96 5.29 47.92 29.83
CA HIS A 96 4.08 47.12 29.70
C HIS A 96 3.90 46.06 30.80
N THR A 97 4.51 46.26 31.98
CA THR A 97 4.37 45.35 33.14
C THR A 97 2.89 45.14 33.51
N ASP A 98 2.10 46.20 33.56
CA ASP A 98 0.68 46.08 33.94
C ASP A 98 -0.12 45.33 32.89
N ASN A 99 0.14 45.56 31.60
CA ASN A 99 -0.48 44.79 30.52
C ASN A 99 -0.12 43.30 30.63
N TYR A 100 1.16 43.01 30.87
CA TYR A 100 1.68 41.66 31.05
C TYR A 100 1.01 40.95 32.24
N ASN A 101 0.94 41.61 33.40
CA ASN A 101 0.37 41.04 34.63
C ASN A 101 -1.15 40.86 34.58
N ASN A 102 -1.87 41.74 33.86
CA ASN A 102 -3.33 41.74 33.82
C ASN A 102 -3.92 40.98 32.62
N THR A 103 -3.09 40.41 31.74
CA THR A 103 -3.58 39.57 30.65
C THR A 103 -4.19 38.29 31.23
N GLN A 104 -5.35 37.87 30.73
CA GLN A 104 -6.07 36.69 31.23
C GLN A 104 -6.12 35.53 30.24
N ASN A 105 -5.73 35.76 28.99
CA ASN A 105 -5.87 34.77 27.93
C ASN A 105 -4.65 34.77 26.98
N PRO A 106 -3.62 33.97 27.29
CA PRO A 106 -3.39 33.31 28.57
C PRO A 106 -2.96 34.29 29.66
N SER A 107 -3.09 33.90 30.93
CA SER A 107 -2.44 34.64 32.01
C SER A 107 -0.93 34.40 31.93
N HIS A 108 -0.17 35.41 31.50
CA HIS A 108 1.28 35.27 31.33
C HIS A 108 1.97 34.89 32.65
N THR A 109 1.57 35.51 33.76
CA THR A 109 2.16 35.25 35.08
C THR A 109 1.82 33.87 35.60
N ALA A 110 0.54 33.45 35.51
CA ALA A 110 0.12 32.13 35.96
C ALA A 110 0.71 31.01 35.09
N ALA A 111 0.82 31.25 33.79
CA ALA A 111 1.34 30.28 32.84
C ALA A 111 2.88 30.26 32.75
N GLY A 112 3.57 31.18 33.43
CA GLY A 112 5.04 31.27 33.44
C GLY A 112 5.65 31.68 32.10
N ILE A 113 4.93 32.49 31.31
CA ILE A 113 5.38 32.94 30.00
C ILE A 113 6.58 33.91 30.16
N SER A 114 7.51 33.90 29.19
CA SER A 114 8.66 34.82 29.22
C SER A 114 8.22 36.29 29.05
N THR A 115 9.04 37.21 29.56
CA THR A 115 8.94 38.64 29.23
C THR A 115 9.55 39.01 27.87
N ASP A 116 10.03 38.03 27.10
CA ASP A 116 10.51 38.19 25.72
C ASP A 116 9.31 38.26 24.76
N CYS A 117 8.64 39.42 24.77
CA CYS A 117 7.36 39.63 24.12
C CYS A 117 7.37 39.33 22.62
N GLU A 118 8.51 39.56 21.96
CA GLU A 118 8.72 39.45 20.51
C GLU A 118 8.55 38.02 19.99
N THR A 119 8.56 37.03 20.89
CA THR A 119 8.24 35.63 20.56
C THR A 119 6.80 35.47 20.10
N CYS A 120 5.90 36.33 20.59
CA CYS A 120 4.45 36.21 20.39
C CYS A 120 3.79 37.49 19.86
N HIS A 121 4.37 38.66 20.13
CA HIS A 121 3.75 39.94 19.83
C HIS A 121 4.63 40.79 18.92
N GLY A 122 3.99 41.48 17.97
CA GLY A 122 4.63 42.49 17.14
C GLY A 122 4.31 43.91 17.61
N THR A 123 5.15 44.86 17.23
CA THR A 123 4.94 46.29 17.53
C THR A 123 3.87 46.92 16.65
N SER A 124 3.52 46.32 15.51
CA SER A 124 2.48 46.81 14.58
C SER A 124 1.06 46.49 15.04
N ALA A 125 0.85 45.28 15.56
CA ALA A 125 -0.43 44.81 16.09
C ALA A 125 -0.16 43.85 17.24
N TRP A 126 -0.70 44.15 18.42
CA TRP A 126 -0.46 43.34 19.62
C TRP A 126 -1.34 42.09 19.67
N ALA A 127 -2.53 42.15 19.06
CA ALA A 127 -3.48 41.05 18.98
C ALA A 127 -3.98 40.87 17.52
N PRO A 128 -4.15 39.61 17.05
CA PRO A 128 -3.82 38.37 17.75
C PRO A 128 -2.30 38.20 17.91
N SER A 129 -1.90 37.31 18.82
CA SER A 129 -0.50 36.84 18.89
C SER A 129 -0.08 36.22 17.55
N THR A 130 1.18 36.41 17.17
CA THR A 130 1.82 35.78 16.01
C THR A 130 2.43 34.42 16.34
N PHE A 131 2.19 33.91 17.55
CA PHE A 131 2.70 32.60 17.96
C PHE A 131 2.19 31.48 17.04
N ASP A 132 3.12 30.79 16.40
CA ASP A 132 2.82 29.66 15.52
C ASP A 132 3.00 28.35 16.30
N HIS A 133 1.86 27.75 16.65
CA HIS A 133 1.79 26.50 17.40
C HIS A 133 2.40 25.33 16.60
N THR A 134 2.21 25.31 15.28
CA THR A 134 2.73 24.27 14.38
C THR A 134 4.25 24.34 14.31
N ALA A 135 4.81 25.54 14.09
CA ALA A 135 6.25 25.73 14.00
C ALA A 135 6.98 25.48 15.33
N THR A 136 6.33 25.78 16.47
CA THR A 136 6.96 25.73 17.79
C THR A 136 6.79 24.37 18.47
N THR A 137 5.63 23.72 18.34
CA THR A 137 5.29 22.48 19.06
C THR A 137 5.06 21.28 18.15
N GLY A 138 4.85 21.51 16.85
CA GLY A 138 4.41 20.48 15.89
C GLY A 138 2.92 20.15 15.95
N PHE A 139 2.17 20.71 16.91
CA PHE A 139 0.72 20.50 17.02
C PHE A 139 -0.04 21.57 16.24
N GLU A 140 -0.62 21.19 15.11
CA GLU A 140 -1.35 22.10 14.24
C GLU A 140 -2.79 22.29 14.72
N LEU A 141 -3.18 23.53 15.02
CA LEU A 141 -4.54 23.90 15.44
C LEU A 141 -5.49 23.97 14.24
N THR A 142 -5.83 22.82 13.67
CA THR A 142 -6.73 22.72 12.52
C THR A 142 -8.20 22.55 12.91
N ASN A 143 -9.09 22.95 12.00
CA ASN A 143 -10.51 22.60 12.01
C ASN A 143 -11.22 22.93 13.34
N GLY A 144 -11.76 21.93 14.07
CA GLY A 144 -12.44 22.15 15.35
C GLY A 144 -11.58 22.80 16.45
N HIS A 145 -10.25 22.75 16.31
CA HIS A 145 -9.30 23.42 17.20
C HIS A 145 -8.91 24.83 16.73
N SER A 146 -9.29 25.22 15.52
CA SER A 146 -9.03 26.56 14.99
C SER A 146 -9.77 27.62 15.81
N GLY A 147 -9.05 28.64 16.27
CA GLY A 147 -9.61 29.75 17.05
C GLY A 147 -9.80 29.45 18.54
N LYS A 148 -9.38 28.27 19.02
CA LYS A 148 -9.28 27.98 20.45
C LYS A 148 -8.30 28.94 21.12
N GLN A 149 -8.65 29.33 22.34
CA GLN A 149 -7.84 30.21 23.16
C GLN A 149 -6.79 29.38 23.90
N CYS A 150 -5.65 29.97 24.25
CA CYS A 150 -4.55 29.25 24.92
C CYS A 150 -5.03 28.56 26.21
N VAL A 151 -5.90 29.22 26.98
CA VAL A 151 -6.47 28.70 28.23
C VAL A 151 -7.45 27.54 28.04
N ASP A 152 -7.94 27.32 26.81
CA ASP A 152 -8.81 26.18 26.51
C ASP A 152 -8.04 24.86 26.54
N CYS A 153 -6.71 24.92 26.33
CA CYS A 153 -5.84 23.74 26.28
C CYS A 153 -4.78 23.75 27.39
N HIS A 154 -4.19 24.91 27.69
CA HIS A 154 -3.12 25.04 28.69
C HIS A 154 -3.69 25.30 30.09
N LEU A 155 -4.07 24.22 30.78
CA LEU A 155 -4.60 24.25 32.14
C LEU A 155 -3.48 24.40 33.18
N GLY A 156 -3.07 25.65 33.45
CA GLY A 156 -1.98 25.95 34.39
C GLY A 156 -0.80 26.57 33.66
N THR A 157 0.18 25.76 33.30
CA THR A 157 1.37 26.21 32.54
C THR A 157 1.23 25.97 31.04
N THR A 158 2.04 26.67 30.24
CA THR A 158 2.08 26.43 28.78
C THR A 158 2.72 25.09 28.39
N THR A 159 3.39 24.39 29.31
CA THR A 159 4.12 23.14 29.02
C THR A 159 3.40 21.86 29.45
N GLU A 160 2.34 21.97 30.26
CA GLU A 160 1.63 20.79 30.81
C GLU A 160 0.53 20.24 29.89
N ALA A 161 0.15 20.98 28.84
CA ALA A 161 -0.85 20.51 27.90
C ALA A 161 -0.34 19.28 27.14
N SER A 162 -1.14 18.21 27.12
CA SER A 162 -0.87 17.02 26.32
C SER A 162 -1.43 17.18 24.92
N SER A 163 -0.67 16.74 23.91
CA SER A 163 -1.14 16.59 22.53
C SER A 163 -2.06 15.38 22.33
N ASP A 164 -2.15 14.49 23.32
CA ASP A 164 -2.98 13.31 23.23
C ASP A 164 -4.45 13.70 23.28
N CYS A 165 -5.20 13.36 22.23
CA CYS A 165 -6.63 13.69 22.08
C CYS A 165 -7.42 13.32 23.34
N ILE A 166 -7.14 12.14 23.91
CA ILE A 166 -7.86 11.59 25.06
C ILE A 166 -7.73 12.46 26.32
N SER A 167 -6.65 13.24 26.45
CA SER A 167 -6.42 14.09 27.63
C SER A 167 -7.52 15.14 27.83
N CYS A 168 -8.11 15.63 26.74
CA CYS A 168 -9.27 16.53 26.76
C CYS A 168 -10.58 15.80 26.41
N HIS A 169 -10.52 14.84 25.50
CA HIS A 169 -11.70 14.14 24.96
C HIS A 169 -12.04 12.84 25.70
N GLN A 170 -11.58 12.63 26.93
CA GLN A 170 -11.91 11.45 27.73
C GLN A 170 -13.41 11.24 27.88
N THR A 171 -14.15 12.32 28.17
CA THR A 171 -15.62 12.26 28.29
C THR A 171 -16.25 11.90 26.95
N ASN A 172 -15.83 12.53 25.85
CA ASN A 172 -16.32 12.20 24.51
C ASN A 172 -16.04 10.73 24.15
N TYR A 173 -14.84 10.22 24.47
CA TYR A 173 -14.47 8.83 24.26
C TYR A 173 -15.39 7.89 25.07
N ASN A 174 -15.68 8.23 26.32
CA ASN A 174 -16.52 7.39 27.19
C ASN A 174 -17.99 7.37 26.77
N GLU A 175 -18.49 8.48 26.21
CA GLU A 175 -19.88 8.62 25.76
C GLU A 175 -20.10 8.13 24.33
N ALA A 176 -19.03 8.03 23.54
CA ALA A 176 -19.10 7.53 22.18
C ALA A 176 -19.55 6.07 22.15
N LYS A 177 -20.38 5.77 21.14
CA LYS A 177 -21.06 4.48 21.01
C LYS A 177 -20.04 3.34 21.00
N ASP A 178 -20.19 2.42 21.93
CA ASP A 178 -19.42 1.18 22.06
C ASP A 178 -17.89 1.36 22.23
N HIS A 179 -17.37 2.60 22.36
CA HIS A 179 -15.94 2.88 22.51
C HIS A 179 -15.33 2.18 23.73
N VAL A 180 -15.96 2.34 24.90
CA VAL A 180 -15.53 1.68 26.13
C VAL A 180 -15.84 0.18 26.10
N LEU A 181 -17.02 -0.20 25.60
CA LEU A 181 -17.47 -1.60 25.58
C LEU A 181 -16.53 -2.48 24.76
N LEU A 182 -16.10 -2.00 23.59
CA LEU A 182 -15.24 -2.74 22.66
C LEU A 182 -13.75 -2.41 22.82
N SER A 183 -13.39 -1.60 23.83
CA SER A 183 -12.01 -1.21 24.11
C SER A 183 -11.27 -0.67 22.89
N PHE A 184 -11.86 0.32 22.21
CA PHE A 184 -11.21 0.99 21.08
C PHE A 184 -9.89 1.66 21.50
N PRO A 185 -8.93 1.83 20.57
CA PRO A 185 -7.67 2.49 20.88
C PRO A 185 -7.85 3.99 21.12
N PHE A 186 -6.92 4.59 21.87
CA PHE A 186 -6.89 6.05 22.12
C PHE A 186 -6.18 6.84 21.01
N ASP A 187 -5.64 6.16 20.00
CA ASP A 187 -5.09 6.81 18.80
C ASP A 187 -6.25 7.19 17.87
N CYS A 188 -6.94 8.27 18.23
CA CYS A 188 -8.20 8.67 17.58
C CYS A 188 -8.03 8.91 16.08
N LEU A 189 -6.85 9.36 15.64
CA LEU A 189 -6.56 9.70 14.26
C LEU A 189 -6.46 8.48 13.32
N GLN A 190 -6.52 7.26 13.87
CA GLN A 190 -6.66 6.05 13.07
C GLN A 190 -8.03 5.94 12.39
N CYS A 191 -9.07 6.53 13.00
CA CYS A 191 -10.45 6.46 12.51
C CYS A 191 -11.07 7.84 12.30
N HIS A 192 -10.73 8.82 13.13
CA HIS A 192 -11.30 10.15 13.09
C HIS A 192 -10.34 11.15 12.46
N ASN A 193 -10.87 12.25 11.97
CA ASN A 193 -10.09 13.39 11.52
C ASN A 193 -10.62 14.68 12.18
N THR A 194 -9.81 15.72 12.24
CA THR A 194 -10.18 16.97 12.93
C THR A 194 -11.22 17.80 12.16
N SER A 195 -11.42 17.55 10.86
CA SER A 195 -12.36 18.26 9.99
C SER A 195 -13.79 17.72 10.04
N ASP A 196 -13.95 16.41 10.11
CA ASP A 196 -15.22 15.71 10.21
C ASP A 196 -15.09 14.58 11.23
N TRP A 197 -15.24 14.94 12.50
CA TRP A 197 -15.08 14.00 13.61
C TRP A 197 -16.18 12.93 13.65
N ALA A 198 -17.37 13.26 13.11
CA ALA A 198 -18.51 12.36 13.13
C ALA A 198 -18.37 11.24 12.09
N GLU A 199 -17.70 11.51 10.97
CA GLU A 199 -17.37 10.52 9.97
C GLU A 199 -16.07 9.78 10.35
N ALA A 200 -16.23 8.61 10.96
CA ALA A 200 -15.11 7.71 11.20
C ALA A 200 -14.83 6.87 9.95
N THR A 201 -13.61 6.93 9.45
CA THR A 201 -13.14 6.12 8.32
C THR A 201 -11.96 5.28 8.75
N PHE A 202 -12.05 3.96 8.60
CA PHE A 202 -10.95 3.04 8.85
C PHE A 202 -10.73 2.16 7.62
N ASP A 203 -9.53 2.18 7.07
CA ASP A 203 -9.18 1.41 5.87
C ASP A 203 -8.39 0.15 6.23
N HIS A 204 -9.05 -1.01 6.20
CA HIS A 204 -8.41 -2.30 6.43
C HIS A 204 -7.29 -2.63 5.44
N ASN A 205 -7.25 -2.01 4.24
CA ASN A 205 -6.16 -2.22 3.29
C ASN A 205 -4.81 -1.70 3.79
N THR A 206 -4.82 -0.86 4.84
CA THR A 206 -3.61 -0.36 5.50
C THR A 206 -3.12 -1.27 6.64
N THR A 207 -3.85 -2.35 6.93
CA THR A 207 -3.55 -3.28 8.01
C THR A 207 -2.93 -4.58 7.50
N ASN A 208 -2.48 -5.44 8.41
CA ASN A 208 -2.00 -6.78 8.07
C ASN A 208 -3.12 -7.75 7.61
N PHE A 209 -4.39 -7.32 7.64
CA PHE A 209 -5.52 -8.09 7.14
C PHE A 209 -6.43 -7.23 6.26
N PRO A 210 -6.07 -7.03 4.98
CA PRO A 210 -6.94 -6.39 4.01
C PRO A 210 -8.22 -7.22 3.81
N LEU A 211 -9.39 -6.58 3.96
CA LEU A 211 -10.66 -7.24 3.72
C LEU A 211 -10.85 -7.48 2.23
N THR A 212 -10.99 -8.75 1.85
CA THR A 212 -11.20 -9.18 0.46
C THR A 212 -12.32 -10.23 0.40
N GLY A 213 -12.91 -10.38 -0.80
CA GLY A 213 -13.98 -11.35 -1.04
C GLY A 213 -15.16 -11.20 -0.07
N ALA A 214 -15.55 -12.30 0.58
CA ALA A 214 -16.67 -12.34 1.53
C ALA A 214 -16.46 -11.47 2.78
N HIS A 215 -15.21 -11.15 3.14
CA HIS A 215 -14.90 -10.38 4.34
C HIS A 215 -15.19 -8.87 4.19
N VAL A 216 -15.35 -8.36 2.96
CA VAL A 216 -15.58 -6.93 2.68
C VAL A 216 -16.88 -6.42 3.30
N ALA A 217 -17.90 -7.27 3.37
CA ALA A 217 -19.22 -6.91 3.90
C ALA A 217 -19.41 -7.31 5.37
N THR A 218 -18.35 -7.75 6.04
CA THR A 218 -18.42 -8.23 7.42
C THR A 218 -18.46 -7.06 8.40
N GLU A 219 -19.40 -7.11 9.35
CA GLU A 219 -19.49 -6.15 10.45
C GLU A 219 -18.26 -6.27 11.38
N CYS A 220 -17.74 -5.14 11.87
CA CYS A 220 -16.52 -5.12 12.70
C CYS A 220 -16.57 -6.10 13.88
N ILE A 221 -17.74 -6.23 14.53
CA ILE A 221 -17.93 -7.07 15.72
C ILE A 221 -17.76 -8.57 15.43
N ALA A 222 -17.89 -9.00 14.17
CA ALA A 222 -17.68 -10.40 13.81
C ALA A 222 -16.21 -10.83 13.96
N CYS A 223 -15.27 -9.89 13.81
CA CYS A 223 -13.85 -10.13 14.01
C CYS A 223 -13.37 -9.62 15.38
N HIS A 224 -13.93 -8.50 15.84
CA HIS A 224 -13.50 -7.80 17.05
C HIS A 224 -14.42 -8.07 18.26
N ALA A 225 -14.99 -9.27 18.35
CA ALA A 225 -15.91 -9.66 19.42
C ALA A 225 -15.27 -9.56 20.82
N ASP A 226 -13.99 -9.86 20.93
CA ASP A 226 -13.19 -9.77 22.17
C ASP A 226 -12.41 -8.44 22.28
N GLY A 227 -12.75 -7.46 21.44
CA GLY A 227 -12.07 -6.17 21.30
C GLY A 227 -11.20 -6.07 20.04
N TYR A 228 -10.66 -4.87 19.81
CA TYR A 228 -9.89 -4.54 18.59
C TYR A 228 -8.39 -4.85 18.70
N ALA A 229 -7.87 -5.01 19.92
CA ALA A 229 -6.46 -5.33 20.14
C ALA A 229 -6.23 -6.85 20.06
N GLY A 230 -5.23 -7.27 19.29
CA GLY A 230 -4.79 -8.67 19.23
C GLY A 230 -5.73 -9.61 18.46
N THR A 231 -6.66 -9.06 17.66
CA THR A 231 -7.49 -9.86 16.76
C THR A 231 -6.60 -10.67 15.82
N THR A 232 -6.82 -11.98 15.80
CA THR A 232 -6.04 -12.90 14.98
C THR A 232 -6.29 -12.66 13.49
N THR A 233 -5.22 -12.75 12.69
CA THR A 233 -5.29 -12.72 11.23
C THR A 233 -5.30 -14.12 10.61
N LEU A 234 -5.25 -15.17 11.45
CA LEU A 234 -5.22 -16.55 10.99
C LEU A 234 -6.64 -17.03 10.68
N CYS A 235 -6.83 -17.59 9.49
CA CYS A 235 -8.09 -18.17 9.03
C CYS A 235 -8.66 -19.18 10.03
N SER A 236 -7.80 -20.06 10.55
CA SER A 236 -8.12 -21.08 11.55
C SER A 236 -8.56 -20.50 12.90
N GLY A 237 -8.27 -19.22 13.18
CA GLY A 237 -8.80 -18.52 14.35
C GLY A 237 -10.32 -18.41 14.36
N CYS A 238 -10.95 -18.36 13.18
CA CYS A 238 -12.40 -18.23 13.03
C CYS A 238 -13.03 -19.47 12.39
N HIS A 239 -12.36 -20.08 11.42
CA HIS A 239 -12.93 -21.14 10.57
C HIS A 239 -12.53 -22.55 10.98
N LEU A 240 -12.03 -22.75 12.21
CA LEU A 240 -11.68 -24.09 12.69
C LEU A 240 -12.88 -25.03 12.78
N THR A 241 -14.07 -24.49 13.07
CA THR A 241 -15.31 -25.29 13.09
C THR A 241 -15.68 -25.73 11.68
N ASP A 242 -15.59 -24.84 10.69
CA ASP A 242 -15.82 -25.18 9.28
C ASP A 242 -14.80 -26.23 8.80
N TYR A 243 -13.53 -26.03 9.13
CA TYR A 243 -12.44 -26.97 8.85
C TYR A 243 -12.73 -28.37 9.42
N ASN A 244 -13.08 -28.48 10.71
CA ASN A 244 -13.37 -29.75 11.36
C ASN A 244 -14.68 -30.41 10.88
N GLY A 245 -15.63 -29.60 10.39
CA GLY A 245 -16.92 -30.05 9.90
C GLY A 245 -16.95 -30.46 8.42
N THR A 246 -15.88 -30.18 7.68
CA THR A 246 -15.81 -30.50 6.24
C THR A 246 -15.72 -32.00 6.03
N LEU A 247 -16.62 -32.56 5.22
CA LEU A 247 -16.71 -34.01 4.95
C LEU A 247 -16.12 -34.41 3.60
N ASN A 248 -15.91 -33.45 2.70
CA ASN A 248 -15.51 -33.74 1.33
C ASN A 248 -14.74 -32.57 0.70
N PRO A 249 -13.40 -32.69 0.57
CA PRO A 249 -12.56 -33.70 1.23
C PRO A 249 -12.63 -33.56 2.75
N ASN A 250 -12.55 -34.67 3.51
CA ASN A 250 -12.53 -34.56 4.97
C ASN A 250 -11.16 -34.05 5.45
N HIS A 251 -11.06 -32.75 5.74
CA HIS A 251 -9.80 -32.09 6.09
C HIS A 251 -9.10 -32.75 7.30
N LEU A 252 -9.86 -33.06 8.35
CA LEU A 252 -9.32 -33.66 9.57
C LEU A 252 -8.84 -35.09 9.36
N ALA A 253 -9.62 -35.92 8.65
CA ALA A 253 -9.27 -37.32 8.39
C ALA A 253 -8.07 -37.45 7.47
N LEU A 254 -7.91 -36.52 6.53
CA LEU A 254 -6.80 -36.49 5.57
C LEU A 254 -5.57 -35.75 6.12
N GLY A 255 -5.67 -35.10 7.28
CA GLY A 255 -4.57 -34.32 7.86
C GLY A 255 -4.15 -33.13 7.00
N ILE A 256 -5.12 -32.47 6.36
CA ILE A 256 -4.88 -31.28 5.53
C ILE A 256 -4.30 -30.15 6.39
N SER A 257 -3.50 -29.28 5.79
CA SER A 257 -2.93 -28.11 6.48
C SER A 257 -4.04 -27.20 7.01
N ILE A 258 -3.82 -26.61 8.20
CA ILE A 258 -4.70 -25.56 8.75
C ILE A 258 -4.36 -24.16 8.23
N ASN A 259 -3.34 -24.03 7.38
CA ASN A 259 -3.04 -22.80 6.64
C ASN A 259 -4.02 -22.73 5.46
N CYS A 260 -5.21 -22.19 5.71
CA CYS A 260 -6.31 -22.23 4.76
C CYS A 260 -5.97 -21.57 3.43
N GLU A 261 -5.11 -20.54 3.44
CA GLU A 261 -4.65 -19.78 2.29
C GLU A 261 -3.82 -20.59 1.28
N ASP A 262 -3.31 -21.76 1.66
CA ASP A 262 -2.62 -22.68 0.75
C ASP A 262 -3.58 -23.22 -0.32
N CYS A 263 -4.87 -23.31 0.02
CA CYS A 263 -5.91 -23.90 -0.83
C CYS A 263 -7.07 -22.93 -1.10
N HIS A 264 -7.49 -22.14 -0.12
CA HIS A 264 -8.70 -21.33 -0.24
C HIS A 264 -8.39 -19.85 -0.41
N THR A 265 -9.30 -19.19 -1.13
CA THR A 265 -9.33 -17.74 -1.23
C THR A 265 -10.43 -17.18 -0.32
N THR A 266 -10.44 -15.86 -0.15
CA THR A 266 -11.52 -15.17 0.57
C THR A 266 -12.81 -15.05 -0.25
N ASN A 267 -12.86 -15.63 -1.46
CA ASN A 267 -14.06 -15.61 -2.29
C ASN A 267 -15.25 -16.28 -1.57
N PRO A 268 -16.48 -15.83 -1.84
CA PRO A 268 -17.67 -16.44 -1.27
C PRO A 268 -17.73 -17.94 -1.52
N GLY A 269 -18.05 -18.71 -0.47
CA GLY A 269 -18.26 -20.15 -0.56
C GLY A 269 -16.98 -21.00 -0.52
N TRP A 270 -15.81 -20.43 -0.24
CA TRP A 270 -14.52 -21.14 -0.24
C TRP A 270 -14.11 -21.68 -1.62
N GLU A 271 -14.73 -21.16 -2.69
CA GLU A 271 -14.57 -21.60 -4.06
C GLU A 271 -13.93 -20.52 -4.96
N PRO A 272 -13.06 -20.90 -5.91
CA PRO A 272 -12.52 -22.25 -6.08
C PRO A 272 -11.48 -22.59 -4.98
N ALA A 273 -11.41 -23.87 -4.61
CA ALA A 273 -10.30 -24.40 -3.83
C ALA A 273 -9.14 -24.75 -4.78
N LEU A 274 -7.97 -24.19 -4.50
CA LEU A 274 -6.69 -24.50 -5.10
C LEU A 274 -6.12 -25.77 -4.46
N PHE A 275 -5.34 -26.52 -5.23
CA PHE A 275 -4.58 -27.65 -4.71
C PHE A 275 -3.20 -27.65 -5.39
N PRO A 276 -2.30 -26.72 -5.00
CA PRO A 276 -1.03 -26.49 -5.72
C PRO A 276 -0.10 -27.70 -5.72
N ASN A 277 -0.28 -28.63 -4.78
CA ASN A 277 0.44 -29.89 -4.67
C ASN A 277 -0.27 -31.08 -5.35
N HIS A 278 -1.28 -30.85 -6.19
CA HIS A 278 -2.01 -31.93 -6.90
C HIS A 278 -1.08 -32.88 -7.65
N GLN A 279 0.01 -32.36 -8.22
CA GLN A 279 1.00 -33.14 -8.98
C GLN A 279 1.67 -34.25 -8.14
N ASP A 280 1.69 -34.14 -6.81
CA ASP A 280 2.26 -35.17 -5.93
C ASP A 280 1.35 -36.41 -5.81
N TYR A 281 0.07 -36.29 -6.16
CA TYR A 281 -0.95 -37.33 -6.06
C TYR A 281 -1.36 -37.87 -7.43
N TYR A 282 -1.63 -36.97 -8.37
CA TYR A 282 -1.93 -37.30 -9.77
C TYR A 282 -1.34 -36.22 -10.67
N ALA A 283 -0.32 -36.60 -11.44
CA ALA A 283 0.35 -35.69 -12.35
C ALA A 283 -0.56 -35.39 -13.54
N LEU A 284 -1.03 -34.14 -13.65
CA LEU A 284 -1.75 -33.65 -14.81
C LEU A 284 -0.72 -33.35 -15.91
N ASN A 285 -0.64 -34.18 -16.94
CA ASN A 285 0.23 -33.94 -18.10
C ASN A 285 -0.57 -33.86 -19.41
N GLY A 286 0.09 -33.39 -20.46
CA GLY A 286 -0.46 -33.35 -21.82
C GLY A 286 -1.84 -32.70 -21.87
N ALA A 287 -2.84 -33.41 -22.41
CA ALA A 287 -4.20 -32.91 -22.54
C ALA A 287 -4.86 -32.58 -21.17
N HIS A 288 -4.52 -33.28 -20.10
CA HIS A 288 -5.10 -33.04 -18.76
C HIS A 288 -4.71 -31.68 -18.18
N LEU A 289 -3.61 -31.06 -18.62
CA LEU A 289 -3.24 -29.69 -18.23
C LEU A 289 -4.29 -28.67 -18.64
N THR A 290 -5.03 -28.92 -19.72
CA THR A 290 -6.05 -27.98 -20.24
C THR A 290 -7.30 -27.92 -19.36
N VAL A 291 -7.55 -28.95 -18.57
CA VAL A 291 -8.69 -29.08 -17.65
C VAL A 291 -8.28 -29.02 -16.18
N ALA A 292 -7.00 -28.73 -15.89
CA ALA A 292 -6.42 -28.77 -14.55
C ALA A 292 -7.11 -27.84 -13.52
N ASN A 293 -7.81 -26.80 -13.98
CA ASN A 293 -8.53 -25.86 -13.12
C ASN A 293 -10.02 -26.22 -12.94
N ASP A 294 -10.52 -27.26 -13.60
CA ASP A 294 -11.90 -27.72 -13.47
C ASP A 294 -11.95 -29.02 -12.66
N CYS A 295 -11.82 -28.87 -11.35
CA CYS A 295 -11.77 -29.97 -10.40
C CYS A 295 -13.00 -30.90 -10.53
N PHE A 296 -14.17 -30.36 -10.91
CA PHE A 296 -15.40 -31.14 -11.00
C PHE A 296 -15.36 -32.17 -12.15
N LEU A 297 -14.63 -31.90 -13.24
CA LEU A 297 -14.47 -32.87 -14.33
C LEU A 297 -13.81 -34.17 -13.88
N CYS A 298 -12.86 -34.09 -12.95
CA CYS A 298 -12.13 -35.25 -12.45
C CYS A 298 -12.78 -35.85 -11.21
N HIS A 299 -13.11 -35.00 -10.23
CA HIS A 299 -13.58 -35.45 -8.93
C HIS A 299 -15.10 -35.71 -8.90
N ALA A 300 -15.88 -35.18 -9.85
CA ALA A 300 -17.35 -35.25 -9.85
C ALA A 300 -17.99 -34.81 -8.51
N GLY A 301 -17.30 -33.90 -7.81
CA GLY A 301 -17.70 -33.41 -6.50
C GLY A 301 -17.37 -34.35 -5.34
N ASP A 302 -16.62 -35.45 -5.51
CA ASP A 302 -16.09 -36.30 -4.44
C ASP A 302 -14.56 -36.43 -4.54
N TYR A 303 -13.88 -35.82 -3.57
CA TYR A 303 -12.42 -35.77 -3.49
C TYR A 303 -11.82 -36.89 -2.64
N ASN A 304 -12.63 -37.82 -2.12
CA ASN A 304 -12.15 -38.88 -1.24
C ASN A 304 -11.76 -40.17 -1.99
N ASN A 305 -12.29 -40.38 -3.19
CA ASN A 305 -12.10 -41.64 -3.92
C ASN A 305 -12.16 -41.45 -5.44
N THR A 306 -11.42 -40.46 -5.94
CA THR A 306 -11.34 -40.21 -7.38
C THR A 306 -10.51 -41.30 -8.05
N GLN A 307 -11.10 -41.94 -9.05
CA GLN A 307 -10.41 -42.96 -9.84
C GLN A 307 -9.29 -42.30 -10.65
N ASN A 308 -8.14 -42.98 -10.74
CA ASN A 308 -6.92 -42.42 -11.34
C ASN A 308 -6.33 -43.30 -12.45
N THR A 309 -7.11 -44.24 -13.01
CA THR A 309 -6.68 -45.05 -14.15
C THR A 309 -7.33 -44.54 -15.42
N CYS A 310 -6.59 -44.57 -16.54
CA CYS A 310 -7.07 -44.11 -17.84
C CYS A 310 -8.43 -44.74 -18.19
N PHE A 311 -8.54 -46.07 -18.09
CA PHE A 311 -9.78 -46.78 -18.42
C PHE A 311 -10.96 -46.40 -17.52
N ALA A 312 -10.75 -46.17 -16.22
CA ALA A 312 -11.83 -45.79 -15.31
C ALA A 312 -12.51 -44.47 -15.72
N CYS A 313 -11.74 -43.49 -16.19
CA CYS A 313 -12.26 -42.22 -16.68
C CYS A 313 -12.75 -42.31 -18.13
N HIS A 314 -12.00 -43.00 -18.98
CA HIS A 314 -12.24 -43.10 -20.42
C HIS A 314 -12.93 -44.40 -20.83
N THR A 315 -13.75 -45.00 -19.95
CA THR A 315 -14.47 -46.26 -20.24
C THR A 315 -15.38 -46.09 -21.46
N THR A 316 -16.07 -44.95 -21.56
CA THR A 316 -16.94 -44.63 -22.70
C THR A 316 -16.14 -44.55 -24.00
N ASP A 317 -14.99 -43.87 -23.98
CA ASP A 317 -14.14 -43.73 -25.17
C ASP A 317 -13.57 -45.08 -25.60
N TYR A 318 -13.08 -45.88 -24.64
CA TYR A 318 -12.60 -47.24 -24.88
C TYR A 318 -13.68 -48.14 -25.52
N ASN A 319 -14.89 -48.12 -24.98
CA ASN A 319 -16.00 -48.94 -25.48
C ASN A 319 -16.52 -48.49 -26.86
N ASN A 320 -16.43 -47.19 -27.15
CA ASN A 320 -16.93 -46.61 -28.39
C ASN A 320 -15.89 -46.54 -29.51
N THR A 321 -14.62 -46.86 -29.23
CA THR A 321 -13.58 -46.87 -30.27
C THR A 321 -13.87 -47.99 -31.28
N THR A 322 -13.79 -47.68 -32.56
CA THR A 322 -14.16 -48.59 -33.66
C THR A 322 -13.00 -49.00 -34.56
N ASN A 323 -11.85 -48.32 -34.47
CA ASN A 323 -10.69 -48.61 -35.31
C ASN A 323 -9.37 -48.39 -34.56
N PRO A 324 -8.75 -49.47 -34.02
CA PRO A 324 -9.35 -50.79 -33.83
C PRO A 324 -10.44 -50.77 -32.75
N ALA A 325 -11.41 -51.67 -32.84
CA ALA A 325 -12.46 -51.81 -31.83
C ALA A 325 -11.90 -52.44 -30.53
N HIS A 326 -11.64 -51.62 -29.53
CA HIS A 326 -10.90 -52.05 -28.33
C HIS A 326 -11.66 -53.09 -27.48
N ALA A 327 -12.91 -52.76 -27.10
CA ALA A 327 -13.70 -53.63 -26.24
C ALA A 327 -14.07 -54.98 -26.89
N PRO A 328 -14.57 -55.04 -28.15
CA PRO A 328 -14.88 -56.30 -28.81
C PRO A 328 -13.66 -57.20 -29.01
N ALA A 329 -12.50 -56.61 -29.33
CA ALA A 329 -11.25 -57.36 -29.52
C ALA A 329 -10.45 -57.58 -28.23
N GLN A 330 -11.02 -57.21 -27.07
CA GLN A 330 -10.45 -57.45 -25.74
C GLN A 330 -9.03 -56.87 -25.58
N PHE A 331 -8.80 -55.67 -26.11
CA PHE A 331 -7.53 -54.95 -25.89
C PHE A 331 -7.29 -54.70 -24.38
N SER A 332 -6.04 -54.42 -24.03
CA SER A 332 -5.68 -54.09 -22.66
C SER A 332 -6.34 -52.77 -22.23
N THR A 333 -6.77 -52.70 -20.96
CA THR A 333 -7.18 -51.43 -20.34
C THR A 333 -5.99 -50.62 -19.80
N ASP A 334 -4.77 -51.15 -19.95
CA ASP A 334 -3.52 -50.42 -19.72
C ASP A 334 -3.19 -49.55 -20.93
N CYS A 335 -3.85 -48.38 -20.99
CA CYS A 335 -3.82 -47.49 -22.15
C CYS A 335 -2.41 -46.99 -22.48
N GLU A 336 -1.55 -46.82 -21.47
CA GLU A 336 -0.18 -46.32 -21.62
C GLU A 336 0.74 -47.25 -22.41
N SER A 337 0.32 -48.51 -22.62
CA SER A 337 1.02 -49.44 -23.50
C SER A 337 1.01 -49.01 -24.98
N CYS A 338 0.04 -48.20 -25.39
CA CYS A 338 -0.16 -47.77 -26.78
C CYS A 338 -0.39 -46.26 -26.93
N HIS A 339 -0.82 -45.56 -25.88
CA HIS A 339 -1.20 -44.15 -25.94
C HIS A 339 -0.40 -43.32 -24.95
N THR A 340 -0.31 -42.02 -25.21
CA THR A 340 0.30 -41.06 -24.27
C THR A 340 -0.65 -39.90 -24.00
N GLU A 341 -0.52 -39.28 -22.83
CA GLU A 341 -1.31 -38.10 -22.46
C GLU A 341 -0.98 -36.87 -23.33
N ILE A 342 0.21 -36.85 -23.96
CA ILE A 342 0.69 -35.75 -24.81
C ILE A 342 0.13 -35.87 -26.23
N ALA A 343 0.11 -37.09 -26.76
CA ALA A 343 -0.40 -37.41 -28.08
C ALA A 343 -1.13 -38.76 -28.01
N TRP A 344 -2.46 -38.70 -28.00
CA TRP A 344 -3.31 -39.89 -27.95
C TRP A 344 -3.35 -40.62 -29.30
N ALA A 345 -3.26 -39.88 -30.40
CA ALA A 345 -3.22 -40.40 -31.76
C ALA A 345 -2.06 -39.77 -32.56
N PRO A 346 -1.33 -40.55 -33.40
CA PRO A 346 -1.44 -42.01 -33.55
C PRO A 346 -0.95 -42.76 -32.29
N SER A 347 -1.35 -44.02 -32.12
CA SER A 347 -0.81 -44.86 -31.05
C SER A 347 0.65 -45.22 -31.33
N THR A 348 1.39 -45.61 -30.29
CA THR A 348 2.77 -46.12 -30.36
C THR A 348 2.84 -47.60 -30.70
N PHE A 349 1.75 -48.17 -31.23
CA PHE A 349 1.66 -49.59 -31.53
C PHE A 349 2.59 -49.98 -32.69
N ASP A 350 3.47 -50.95 -32.43
CA ASP A 350 4.47 -51.43 -33.38
C ASP A 350 3.96 -52.70 -34.08
N HIS A 351 3.36 -52.53 -35.25
CA HIS A 351 2.86 -53.63 -36.06
C HIS A 351 4.00 -54.37 -36.77
N ASP A 352 4.92 -53.66 -37.41
CA ASP A 352 5.93 -54.24 -38.32
C ASP A 352 6.96 -55.13 -37.62
N ASN A 353 7.33 -54.84 -36.36
CA ASN A 353 8.27 -55.70 -35.63
C ASN A 353 7.61 -56.92 -34.97
N GLN A 354 6.29 -56.93 -34.81
CA GLN A 354 5.56 -57.99 -34.12
C GLN A 354 4.72 -58.85 -35.08
N TYR A 355 4.31 -58.29 -36.21
CA TYR A 355 3.37 -58.85 -37.17
C TYR A 355 3.80 -58.52 -38.61
N PHE A 356 2.95 -58.86 -39.58
CA PHE A 356 3.21 -58.62 -41.00
C PHE A 356 3.52 -57.14 -41.29
N PRO A 357 4.60 -56.79 -41.99
CA PRO A 357 4.98 -55.39 -42.19
C PRO A 357 3.99 -54.66 -43.09
N ILE A 358 3.38 -53.58 -42.58
CA ILE A 358 2.45 -52.72 -43.31
C ILE A 358 2.90 -51.25 -43.34
N TYR A 359 3.78 -50.85 -42.43
CA TYR A 359 4.35 -49.49 -42.37
C TYR A 359 5.73 -49.40 -43.05
N SER A 360 6.19 -50.49 -43.67
CA SER A 360 7.45 -50.63 -44.39
C SER A 360 7.30 -51.56 -45.61
N GLY A 361 8.34 -51.62 -46.45
CA GLY A 361 8.32 -52.43 -47.68
C GLY A 361 7.32 -51.94 -48.72
N GLU A 362 6.87 -52.84 -49.59
CA GLU A 362 5.91 -52.54 -50.68
C GLU A 362 4.50 -52.18 -50.19
N HIS A 363 4.19 -52.42 -48.91
CA HIS A 363 2.89 -52.11 -48.31
C HIS A 363 2.87 -50.72 -47.63
N GLN A 364 4.01 -50.04 -47.56
CA GLN A 364 4.17 -48.76 -46.86
C GLN A 364 3.31 -47.65 -47.48
N GLY A 365 2.39 -47.10 -46.68
CA GLY A 365 1.61 -45.91 -47.04
C GLY A 365 0.36 -46.20 -47.88
N GLU A 366 0.09 -47.47 -48.18
CA GLU A 366 -1.08 -47.90 -48.94
C GLU A 366 -2.34 -48.03 -48.05
N TRP A 367 -2.17 -48.49 -46.81
CA TRP A 367 -3.28 -48.72 -45.87
C TRP A 367 -2.99 -48.12 -44.50
N THR A 368 -4.04 -47.65 -43.84
CA THR A 368 -3.95 -47.00 -42.53
C THR A 368 -5.03 -47.44 -41.55
N LEU A 369 -6.05 -48.17 -42.02
CA LEU A 369 -7.11 -48.70 -41.17
C LEU A 369 -6.91 -50.19 -40.97
N CYS A 370 -7.01 -50.65 -39.72
CA CYS A 370 -6.85 -52.07 -39.41
C CYS A 370 -7.89 -52.92 -40.16
N SER A 371 -9.10 -52.37 -40.40
CA SER A 371 -10.19 -53.02 -41.12
C SER A 371 -9.95 -53.22 -42.62
N GLU A 372 -8.91 -52.62 -43.20
CA GLU A 372 -8.55 -52.85 -44.61
C GLU A 372 -7.97 -54.26 -44.81
N CYS A 373 -7.25 -54.78 -43.81
CA CYS A 373 -6.68 -56.13 -43.82
C CYS A 373 -7.44 -57.09 -42.91
N HIS A 374 -7.90 -56.64 -41.75
CA HIS A 374 -8.61 -57.44 -40.76
C HIS A 374 -10.12 -57.37 -40.96
N THR A 375 -10.69 -58.44 -41.48
CA THR A 375 -12.08 -58.46 -41.96
C THR A 375 -13.11 -58.62 -40.85
N GLU A 376 -12.68 -58.98 -39.63
CA GLU A 376 -13.54 -59.13 -38.47
C GLU A 376 -13.16 -58.09 -37.40
N PRO A 377 -14.02 -57.08 -37.14
CA PRO A 377 -13.72 -55.99 -36.21
C PRO A 377 -13.39 -56.42 -34.77
N SER A 378 -13.90 -57.60 -34.36
CA SER A 378 -13.71 -58.15 -33.02
C SER A 378 -12.59 -59.19 -32.94
N ASN A 379 -11.99 -59.57 -34.07
CA ASN A 379 -10.97 -60.62 -34.12
C ASN A 379 -9.92 -60.34 -35.19
N TYR A 380 -8.86 -59.64 -34.80
CA TYR A 380 -7.73 -59.31 -35.66
C TYR A 380 -6.87 -60.52 -36.07
N SER A 381 -7.16 -61.74 -35.60
CA SER A 381 -6.57 -62.95 -36.20
C SER A 381 -7.19 -63.33 -37.55
N VAL A 382 -8.36 -62.75 -37.89
CA VAL A 382 -9.01 -62.95 -39.20
C VAL A 382 -8.58 -61.82 -40.13
N PHE A 383 -7.87 -62.18 -41.19
CA PHE A 383 -7.32 -61.24 -42.16
C PHE A 383 -7.51 -61.73 -43.60
N SER A 384 -7.38 -60.81 -44.56
CA SER A 384 -7.37 -61.17 -45.97
C SER A 384 -6.30 -60.45 -46.78
N CYS A 385 -5.45 -61.21 -47.46
CA CYS A 385 -4.49 -60.69 -48.44
C CYS A 385 -5.16 -60.47 -49.82
N ILE A 386 -6.25 -61.21 -50.08
CA ILE A 386 -6.89 -61.37 -51.39
C ILE A 386 -8.09 -60.45 -51.63
N LEU A 387 -8.48 -59.66 -50.62
CA LEU A 387 -9.48 -58.59 -50.81
C LEU A 387 -8.88 -57.36 -51.50
N CYS A 388 -7.56 -57.33 -51.68
CA CYS A 388 -6.85 -56.31 -52.45
C CYS A 388 -7.00 -56.57 -53.96
N HIS A 389 -6.91 -55.52 -54.77
CA HIS A 389 -7.07 -55.65 -56.23
C HIS A 389 -5.88 -56.32 -56.92
N GLU A 390 -4.70 -56.34 -56.29
CA GLU A 390 -3.45 -56.85 -56.88
C GLU A 390 -3.33 -58.39 -56.83
N HIS A 391 -3.94 -59.02 -55.82
CA HIS A 391 -3.78 -60.46 -55.57
C HIS A 391 -4.99 -61.24 -56.06
N ASN A 392 -5.41 -61.10 -57.31
CA ASN A 392 -6.55 -61.86 -57.84
C ASN A 392 -6.17 -63.31 -58.20
N LEU A 393 -7.15 -64.21 -58.22
CA LEU A 393 -6.93 -65.65 -58.39
C LEU A 393 -6.19 -66.01 -59.69
N THR A 394 -6.51 -65.35 -60.80
CA THR A 394 -5.95 -65.70 -62.11
C THR A 394 -4.48 -65.33 -62.18
N ASP A 395 -4.15 -64.08 -61.85
CA ASP A 395 -2.78 -63.59 -61.93
C ASP A 395 -1.88 -64.33 -60.93
N MET A 396 -2.37 -64.56 -59.71
CA MET A 396 -1.60 -65.31 -58.70
C MET A 396 -1.42 -66.79 -59.07
N ALA A 397 -2.39 -67.42 -59.74
CA ALA A 397 -2.22 -68.80 -60.21
C ALA A 397 -1.18 -68.92 -61.32
N ASP A 398 -1.08 -67.92 -62.20
CA ASP A 398 -0.08 -67.87 -63.26
C ASP A 398 1.34 -67.68 -62.69
N GLU A 399 1.50 -66.75 -61.74
CA GLU A 399 2.79 -66.49 -61.06
C GLU A 399 3.27 -67.67 -60.19
N HIS A 400 2.35 -68.47 -59.64
CA HIS A 400 2.67 -69.64 -58.81
C HIS A 400 2.56 -70.98 -59.57
N SER A 401 2.58 -70.96 -60.90
CA SER A 401 2.38 -72.16 -61.73
C SER A 401 3.37 -73.31 -61.50
N ASP A 402 4.56 -72.99 -60.97
CA ASP A 402 5.61 -73.96 -60.61
C ASP A 402 5.51 -74.49 -59.16
N VAL A 403 4.55 -74.00 -58.36
CA VAL A 403 4.37 -74.40 -56.95
C VAL A 403 3.36 -75.55 -56.86
N THR A 404 3.86 -76.76 -56.53
CA THR A 404 3.09 -78.02 -56.61
C THR A 404 1.86 -78.08 -55.68
N ASP A 405 1.86 -77.32 -54.58
CA ASP A 405 0.77 -77.29 -53.59
C ASP A 405 0.21 -75.87 -53.38
N TYR A 406 0.20 -75.05 -54.45
CA TYR A 406 -0.36 -73.71 -54.39
C TYR A 406 -1.84 -73.70 -53.96
N VAL A 407 -2.15 -72.93 -52.92
CA VAL A 407 -3.52 -72.70 -52.47
C VAL A 407 -3.78 -71.20 -52.38
N TYR A 408 -4.75 -70.71 -53.16
CA TYR A 408 -5.18 -69.32 -53.12
C TYR A 408 -6.07 -69.04 -51.91
N ASN A 409 -5.42 -68.75 -50.77
CA ASN A 409 -6.06 -68.24 -49.56
C ASN A 409 -5.05 -67.43 -48.74
N SER A 410 -5.55 -66.52 -47.91
CA SER A 410 -4.72 -65.57 -47.14
C SER A 410 -3.74 -66.23 -46.17
N THR A 411 -4.10 -67.38 -45.57
CA THR A 411 -3.22 -68.10 -44.64
C THR A 411 -2.03 -68.72 -45.36
N SER A 412 -2.25 -69.28 -46.56
CA SER A 412 -1.17 -69.79 -47.41
C SER A 412 -0.29 -68.66 -47.94
N CYS A 413 -0.88 -67.52 -48.34
CA CYS A 413 -0.12 -66.33 -48.75
C CYS A 413 0.82 -65.85 -47.63
N LEU A 414 0.32 -65.68 -46.40
CA LEU A 414 1.14 -65.23 -45.26
C LEU A 414 2.24 -66.23 -44.90
N ALA A 415 2.00 -67.54 -45.06
CA ALA A 415 2.97 -68.57 -44.73
C ALA A 415 4.18 -68.57 -45.68
N CYS A 416 3.96 -68.29 -46.97
CA CYS A 416 5.03 -68.19 -47.97
C CYS A 416 5.66 -66.80 -47.98
N HIS A 417 4.88 -65.73 -47.79
CA HIS A 417 5.36 -64.35 -47.84
C HIS A 417 5.23 -63.65 -46.48
N PRO A 418 6.00 -64.04 -45.44
CA PRO A 418 5.87 -63.47 -44.11
C PRO A 418 6.30 -61.99 -44.03
N THR A 419 7.11 -61.51 -44.99
CA THR A 419 7.57 -60.11 -45.02
C THR A 419 6.89 -59.27 -46.10
N GLY A 420 5.90 -59.85 -46.80
CA GLY A 420 5.17 -59.16 -47.85
C GLY A 420 5.98 -58.94 -49.13
N THR A 421 7.09 -59.67 -49.32
CA THR A 421 7.87 -59.63 -50.56
C THR A 421 7.71 -60.93 -51.35
N ALA A 422 7.68 -60.81 -52.69
CA ALA A 422 7.55 -61.95 -53.59
C ALA A 422 8.79 -62.88 -53.59
N SER A 423 9.90 -62.46 -52.99
CA SER A 423 11.19 -63.18 -52.98
C SER A 423 11.44 -64.03 -51.73
N ASP A 424 10.44 -64.18 -50.87
CA ASP A 424 10.53 -64.98 -49.64
C ASP A 424 10.35 -66.49 -49.98
N ASP A 425 11.39 -67.14 -50.50
CA ASP A 425 11.46 -68.61 -50.70
C ASP A 425 12.19 -69.33 -49.55
#